data_AF-A0A928GAN3-F1
#
_entry.id   AF-A0A928GAN3-F1
#
_cell.length_a   1.000
_cell.length_b   1.000
_cell.length_c   1.000
_cell.angle_alpha   90.00
_cell.angle_beta   90.00
_cell.angle_gamma   90.00
#
_symmetry.space_group_name_H-M   'P 1'
#
loop_
_entity.id
_entity.type
_entity.pdbx_description
1 polymer ?
#
loop_
_entity_poly.entity_id
_entity_poly.type
_entity_poly.pdbx_seq_one_letter_code
_entity_poly.pdbx_strand_id
1 'polypeptide(L)'
;MHIIYSITNRTSSVVRGVLMLLLGLSLLIWPASMLNLIVKIIAAFLIAIGAVTLFINIKAQKEEENQMGPNVKRQRDVLRSFASLNVAIYLFFGLLIFIFPGFFVSILVFLFGAILLLLGLGQLVNLFLSSRHTNLPVYFYIVPIIVTLCGIILFFQPFTAKDVLTMFFGGSLAVYGIEEIIASWMLRRVKFGRDGKFVNGQDNTPQSAENEPSAVEKGTKYADAEEVPFEEVDTSDGK
;
A
#
# COMPACT_ATOMS: atom_id res chain seq x y z
N MET A 1 0.10 -8.87 -17.40
CA MET A 1 0.95 -8.44 -16.26
C MET A 1 2.11 -7.52 -16.71
N HIS A 2 1.87 -6.50 -17.54
CA HIS A 2 2.93 -5.61 -18.04
C HIS A 2 2.89 -4.19 -17.42
N ILE A 3 1.84 -3.90 -16.63
CA ILE A 3 1.57 -2.56 -16.10
C ILE A 3 2.28 -2.33 -14.74
N ILE A 4 2.58 -3.40 -14.00
CA ILE A 4 3.13 -3.29 -12.63
C ILE A 4 4.60 -2.84 -12.63
N TYR A 5 5.37 -3.12 -13.70
CA TYR A 5 6.80 -2.77 -13.74
C TYR A 5 7.11 -1.37 -14.29
N SER A 6 6.15 -0.69 -14.93
CA SER A 6 6.42 0.53 -15.70
C SER A 6 6.45 1.82 -14.85
N ILE A 7 5.85 1.81 -13.65
CA ILE A 7 5.67 3.05 -12.86
C ILE A 7 6.85 3.33 -11.91
N THR A 8 7.70 2.33 -11.65
CA THR A 8 8.80 2.48 -10.68
C THR A 8 10.06 2.92 -11.40
N ASN A 9 10.31 4.23 -11.39
CA ASN A 9 11.63 4.80 -11.65
C ASN A 9 12.67 3.96 -10.85
N ARG A 10 13.75 3.47 -11.47
CA ARG A 10 14.71 2.56 -10.81
C ARG A 10 15.34 3.11 -9.52
N THR A 11 15.32 4.44 -9.37
CA THR A 11 15.72 5.14 -8.14
C THR A 11 14.61 5.15 -7.08
N SER A 12 13.33 5.16 -7.45
CA SER A 12 12.22 5.22 -6.50
C SER A 12 12.04 3.92 -5.70
N SER A 13 12.38 2.75 -6.25
CA SER A 13 12.35 1.48 -5.49
C SER A 13 13.42 1.44 -4.39
N VAL A 14 14.67 1.81 -4.71
CA VAL A 14 15.74 1.86 -3.69
C VAL A 14 15.46 2.94 -2.64
N VAL A 15 15.02 4.13 -3.04
CA VAL A 15 14.64 5.19 -2.10
C VAL A 15 13.51 4.73 -1.20
N ARG A 16 12.50 4.05 -1.74
CA ARG A 16 11.40 3.48 -0.95
C ARG A 16 11.90 2.42 0.02
N GLY A 17 12.75 1.48 -0.42
CA GLY A 17 13.34 0.46 0.45
C GLY A 17 14.14 1.06 1.60
N VAL A 18 15.00 2.04 1.31
CA VAL A 18 15.76 2.77 2.35
C VAL A 18 14.83 3.53 3.29
N LEU A 19 13.79 4.19 2.77
CA LEU A 19 12.81 4.90 3.59
C LEU A 19 12.06 3.95 4.53
N MET A 20 11.59 2.81 4.02
CA MET A 20 10.90 1.80 4.84
C MET A 20 11.83 1.23 5.91
N LEU A 21 13.09 1.00 5.58
CA LEU A 21 14.10 0.54 6.54
C LEU A 21 14.33 1.58 7.66
N LEU A 22 14.50 2.85 7.31
CA LEU A 22 14.69 3.94 8.28
C LEU A 22 13.44 4.13 9.16
N LEU A 23 12.25 4.04 8.58
CA LEU A 23 10.99 4.12 9.33
C LEU A 23 10.82 2.90 10.26
N GLY A 24 11.10 1.70 9.77
CA GLY A 24 11.04 0.47 10.58
C GLY A 24 12.01 0.49 11.75
N LEU A 25 13.26 0.92 11.49
CA LEU A 25 14.27 1.07 12.52
C LEU A 25 13.90 2.17 13.55
N SER A 26 13.33 3.29 13.09
CA SER A 26 12.84 4.34 13.98
C SER A 26 11.76 3.83 14.93
N LEU A 27 10.83 3.01 14.44
CA LEU A 27 9.80 2.37 15.27
C LEU A 27 10.38 1.37 16.27
N LEU A 28 11.49 0.72 15.94
CA LEU A 28 12.16 -0.25 16.81
C LEU A 28 12.91 0.42 17.96
N ILE A 29 13.61 1.52 17.67
CA ILE A 29 14.42 2.26 18.66
C ILE A 29 13.52 3.08 19.60
N TRP A 30 12.49 3.74 19.07
CA TRP A 30 11.60 4.61 19.84
C TRP A 30 10.11 4.36 19.52
N PRO A 31 9.54 3.20 19.89
CA PRO A 31 8.17 2.84 19.55
C PRO A 31 7.16 3.84 20.09
N ALA A 32 7.25 4.21 21.37
CA ALA A 32 6.31 5.13 21.99
C ALA A 32 6.32 6.52 21.32
N SER A 33 7.51 7.06 21.04
CA SER A 33 7.66 8.38 20.42
C SER A 33 7.18 8.38 18.97
N MET A 34 7.56 7.36 18.18
CA MET A 34 7.18 7.26 16.77
C MET A 34 5.68 7.03 16.59
N LEU A 35 5.08 6.18 17.43
CA LEU A 35 3.65 5.94 17.41
C LEU A 35 2.85 7.20 17.74
N ASN A 36 3.26 7.93 18.78
CA ASN A 36 2.64 9.22 19.12
C ASN A 36 2.81 10.25 18.00
N LEU A 37 3.97 10.28 17.33
CA LEU A 37 4.24 11.17 16.20
C LEU A 37 3.32 10.84 15.02
N ILE A 38 3.20 9.57 14.64
CA ILE A 38 2.31 9.12 13.55
C ILE A 38 0.88 9.56 13.83
N VAL A 39 0.38 9.32 15.05
CA VAL A 39 -0.97 9.72 15.44
C VAL A 39 -1.15 11.23 15.43
N LYS A 40 -0.17 12.01 15.88
CA LYS A 40 -0.20 13.48 15.79
C LYS A 40 -0.23 13.98 14.35
N ILE A 41 0.50 13.34 13.43
CA ILE A 41 0.45 13.68 12.00
C ILE A 41 -0.96 13.42 11.46
N ILE A 42 -1.52 12.25 11.71
CA ILE A 42 -2.90 11.91 11.27
C ILE A 42 -3.91 12.91 11.85
N ALA A 43 -3.77 13.25 13.13
CA ALA A 43 -4.62 14.25 13.79
C ALA A 43 -4.47 15.64 13.16
N ALA A 44 -3.26 16.07 12.82
CA ALA A 44 -3.01 17.33 12.14
C ALA A 44 -3.67 17.37 10.75
N PHE A 45 -3.61 16.27 9.99
CA PHE A 45 -4.35 16.14 8.73
C PHE A 45 -5.87 16.21 8.94
N LEU A 46 -6.40 15.57 9.99
CA LEU A 46 -7.83 15.62 10.30
C LEU A 46 -8.28 17.05 10.63
N ILE A 47 -7.49 17.79 11.41
CA ILE A 47 -7.74 19.21 11.70
C ILE A 47 -7.66 20.04 10.42
N ALA A 48 -6.67 19.81 9.55
CA ALA A 48 -6.53 20.52 8.29
C ALA A 48 -7.75 20.32 7.37
N ILE A 49 -8.24 19.09 7.25
CA ILE A 49 -9.46 18.78 6.48
C ILE A 49 -10.67 19.49 7.10
N GLY A 50 -10.81 19.46 8.42
CA GLY A 50 -11.86 20.18 9.15
C GLY A 50 -11.82 21.70 8.89
N ALA A 51 -10.62 22.29 8.92
CA ALA A 51 -10.39 23.70 8.68
C ALA A 51 -10.69 24.12 7.23
N VAL A 52 -10.26 23.33 6.24
CA VAL A 52 -10.56 23.59 4.82
C VAL A 52 -12.07 23.53 4.58
N THR A 53 -12.74 22.52 5.14
CA THR A 53 -14.20 22.37 5.02
C THR A 53 -14.93 23.52 5.69
N LEU A 54 -14.47 23.97 6.85
CA LEU A 54 -15.01 25.16 7.52
C LEU A 54 -14.88 26.42 6.64
N PHE A 55 -13.71 26.62 6.03
CA PHE A 55 -13.45 27.79 5.19
C PHE A 55 -14.35 27.82 3.94
N ILE A 56 -14.58 26.68 3.31
CA ILE A 56 -15.51 26.54 2.18
C ILE A 56 -16.94 26.89 2.62
N ASN A 57 -17.38 26.39 3.79
CA ASN A 57 -18.71 26.67 4.31
C ASN A 57 -18.92 28.17 4.63
N ILE A 58 -17.92 28.84 5.21
CA ILE A 58 -18.00 30.29 5.51
C ILE A 58 -18.04 31.12 4.23
N LYS A 59 -17.26 30.78 3.20
CA LYS A 59 -17.31 31.47 1.91
C LYS A 59 -18.65 31.30 1.21
N ALA A 60 -19.17 30.07 1.17
CA ALA A 60 -20.49 29.78 0.64
C ALA A 60 -21.58 30.58 1.37
N GLN A 61 -21.48 30.77 2.70
CA GLN A 61 -22.41 31.62 3.43
C GLN A 61 -22.41 33.08 2.94
N LYS A 62 -21.23 33.63 2.66
CA LYS A 62 -21.06 35.04 2.26
C LYS A 62 -21.50 35.31 0.83
N GLU A 63 -21.36 34.34 -0.07
CA GLU A 63 -21.84 34.43 -1.46
C GLU A 63 -23.37 34.26 -1.55
N GLU A 64 -23.94 33.42 -0.70
CA GLU A 64 -25.38 33.10 -0.70
C GLU A 64 -26.26 34.18 -0.07
N GLU A 65 -25.70 35.05 0.78
CA GLU A 65 -26.40 36.23 1.33
C GLU A 65 -26.82 37.21 0.22
N ASN A 66 -26.09 37.24 -0.90
CA ASN A 66 -26.32 38.17 -2.00
C ASN A 66 -27.25 37.65 -3.11
N GLN A 67 -27.62 36.35 -3.14
CA GLN A 67 -28.30 35.75 -4.32
C GLN A 67 -29.46 34.74 -4.06
N MET A 68 -29.97 34.54 -2.84
CA MET A 68 -30.95 33.45 -2.61
C MET A 68 -32.44 33.85 -2.64
N GLY A 69 -33.20 33.23 -3.54
CA GLY A 69 -34.68 33.14 -3.49
C GLY A 69 -35.19 32.12 -2.46
N PRO A 70 -36.42 32.29 -1.92
CA PRO A 70 -36.91 31.60 -0.72
C PRO A 70 -37.04 30.07 -0.84
N ASN A 71 -37.23 29.52 -2.04
CA ASN A 71 -37.43 28.08 -2.25
C ASN A 71 -36.14 27.23 -2.16
N VAL A 72 -34.95 27.82 -2.37
CA VAL A 72 -33.66 27.11 -2.27
C VAL A 72 -33.17 27.00 -0.81
N LYS A 73 -33.68 27.86 0.07
CA LYS A 73 -33.23 27.99 1.46
C LYS A 73 -33.55 26.74 2.30
N ARG A 74 -34.80 26.25 2.21
CA ARG A 74 -35.32 25.16 3.07
C ARG A 74 -34.64 23.81 2.83
N GLN A 75 -34.30 23.47 1.59
CA GLN A 75 -33.61 22.21 1.27
C GLN A 75 -32.11 22.27 1.64
N ARG A 76 -31.52 23.48 1.63
CA ARG A 76 -30.10 23.67 1.94
C ARG A 76 -29.82 23.84 3.43
N ASP A 77 -30.79 24.24 4.25
CA ASP A 77 -30.64 24.31 5.70
C ASP A 77 -30.44 22.92 6.33
N VAL A 78 -31.08 21.89 5.76
CA VAL A 78 -30.84 20.48 6.16
C VAL A 78 -29.44 20.05 5.76
N LEU A 79 -29.03 20.29 4.51
CA LEU A 79 -27.67 20.01 4.01
C LEU A 79 -26.59 20.74 4.83
N ARG A 80 -26.84 22.00 5.24
CA ARG A 80 -25.96 22.78 6.11
C ARG A 80 -25.84 22.19 7.50
N SER A 81 -26.95 21.72 8.07
CA SER A 81 -26.94 21.07 9.39
C SER A 81 -26.07 19.81 9.36
N PHE A 82 -26.13 19.04 8.28
CA PHE A 82 -25.22 17.91 8.09
C PHE A 82 -23.76 18.35 7.85
N ALA A 83 -23.53 19.40 7.07
CA ALA A 83 -22.20 19.90 6.77
C ALA A 83 -21.48 20.50 8.00
N SER A 84 -22.17 21.29 8.83
CA SER A 84 -21.61 21.89 10.03
C SER A 84 -21.29 20.86 11.12
N LEU A 85 -22.12 19.83 11.27
CA LEU A 85 -21.85 18.69 12.15
C LEU A 85 -20.57 17.96 11.74
N ASN A 86 -20.37 17.70 10.44
CA ASN A 86 -19.15 17.06 9.94
C ASN A 86 -17.90 17.89 10.27
N VAL A 87 -17.94 19.22 10.09
CA VAL A 87 -16.83 20.12 10.46
C VAL A 87 -16.53 20.04 11.95
N ALA A 88 -17.56 20.08 12.79
CA ALA A 88 -17.41 19.99 14.23
C ALA A 88 -16.77 18.65 14.65
N ILE A 89 -17.20 17.54 14.04
CA ILE A 89 -16.64 16.21 14.30
C ILE A 89 -15.15 16.17 13.94
N TYR A 90 -14.75 16.61 12.74
CA TYR A 90 -13.36 16.57 12.32
C TYR A 90 -12.45 17.42 13.20
N LEU A 91 -12.87 18.64 13.55
CA LEU A 91 -12.08 19.51 14.43
C LEU A 91 -12.03 18.98 15.86
N PHE A 92 -13.14 18.50 16.41
CA PHE A 92 -13.20 17.97 17.76
C PHE A 92 -12.34 16.71 17.91
N PHE A 93 -12.54 15.71 17.05
CA PHE A 93 -11.73 14.48 17.08
C PHE A 93 -10.28 14.75 16.72
N GLY A 94 -10.01 15.60 15.73
CA GLY A 94 -8.65 15.98 15.35
C GLY A 94 -7.89 16.61 16.52
N LEU A 95 -8.51 17.57 17.21
CA LEU A 95 -7.91 18.22 18.37
C LEU A 95 -7.77 17.26 19.56
N LEU A 96 -8.80 16.44 19.84
CA LEU A 96 -8.79 15.46 20.92
C LEU A 96 -7.62 14.47 20.77
N ILE A 97 -7.43 13.93 19.55
CA ILE A 97 -6.36 12.98 19.25
C ILE A 97 -4.99 13.68 19.31
N PHE A 98 -4.90 14.93 18.85
CA PHE A 98 -3.65 15.69 18.87
C PHE A 98 -3.15 15.95 20.30
N ILE A 99 -4.07 16.25 21.23
CA ILE A 99 -3.76 16.50 22.65
C ILE A 99 -3.44 15.18 23.38
N PHE A 100 -4.22 14.12 23.15
CA PHE A 100 -4.09 12.84 23.86
C PHE A 100 -3.79 11.66 22.91
N PRO A 101 -2.65 11.66 22.20
CA PRO A 101 -2.34 10.63 21.21
C PRO A 101 -2.20 9.24 21.86
N GLY A 102 -1.56 9.16 23.03
CA GLY A 102 -1.33 7.88 23.71
C GLY A 102 -2.61 7.19 24.19
N PHE A 103 -3.62 7.97 24.60
CA PHE A 103 -4.93 7.44 24.98
C PHE A 103 -5.66 6.86 23.77
N PHE A 104 -5.69 7.60 22.66
CA PHE A 104 -6.31 7.17 21.41
C PHE A 104 -5.67 5.88 20.87
N VAL A 105 -4.33 5.80 20.84
CA VAL A 105 -3.61 4.57 20.49
C VAL A 105 -4.05 3.40 21.35
N SER A 106 -4.17 3.61 22.66
CA SER A 106 -4.52 2.53 23.59
C SER A 106 -5.93 2.00 23.32
N ILE A 107 -6.88 2.88 22.96
CA ILE A 107 -8.21 2.48 22.49
C ILE A 107 -8.11 1.68 21.19
N LEU A 108 -7.30 2.11 20.22
CA LEU A 108 -7.13 1.37 18.97
C LEU A 108 -6.54 -0.02 19.20
N VAL A 109 -5.54 -0.14 20.07
CA VAL A 109 -4.92 -1.42 20.42
C VAL A 109 -5.90 -2.32 21.15
N PHE A 110 -6.72 -1.76 22.04
CA PHE A 110 -7.81 -2.49 22.69
C PHE A 110 -8.85 -3.02 21.69
N LEU A 111 -9.32 -2.17 20.77
CA LEU A 111 -10.27 -2.57 19.72
C LEU A 111 -9.67 -3.62 18.78
N PHE A 112 -8.40 -3.43 18.39
CA PHE A 112 -7.66 -4.38 17.58
C PHE A 112 -7.53 -5.73 18.29
N GLY A 113 -7.19 -5.72 19.59
CA GLY A 113 -7.14 -6.91 20.44
C GLY A 113 -8.50 -7.61 20.56
N ALA A 114 -9.58 -6.85 20.75
CA ALA A 114 -10.94 -7.40 20.79
C ALA A 114 -11.31 -8.10 19.47
N ILE A 115 -11.06 -7.45 18.33
CA ILE A 115 -11.32 -8.04 17.01
C ILE A 115 -10.47 -9.30 16.81
N LEU A 116 -9.17 -9.25 17.15
CA LEU A 116 -8.28 -10.42 17.09
C LEU A 116 -8.78 -11.58 17.97
N LEU A 117 -9.26 -11.27 19.17
CA LEU A 117 -9.80 -12.25 20.09
C LEU A 117 -11.06 -12.91 19.51
N LEU A 118 -11.98 -12.12 18.96
CA LEU A 118 -13.19 -12.64 18.30
C LEU A 118 -12.84 -13.48 17.07
N LEU A 119 -11.89 -13.02 16.24
CA LEU A 119 -11.44 -13.75 15.05
C LEU A 119 -10.74 -15.06 15.43
N GLY A 120 -9.85 -15.04 16.42
CA GLY A 120 -9.14 -16.23 16.90
C GLY A 120 -10.08 -17.27 17.50
N LEU A 121 -10.99 -16.84 18.38
CA LEU A 121 -12.02 -17.71 18.94
C LEU A 121 -12.97 -18.24 17.87
N GLY A 122 -13.38 -17.40 16.92
CA GLY A 122 -14.21 -17.83 15.79
C GLY A 122 -13.53 -18.89 14.92
N GLN A 123 -12.24 -18.72 14.64
CA GLN A 123 -11.44 -19.71 13.92
C GLN A 123 -11.29 -21.01 14.71
N LEU A 124 -11.04 -20.94 16.03
CA LEU A 124 -10.98 -22.11 16.91
C LEU A 124 -12.30 -22.88 16.91
N VAL A 125 -13.43 -22.18 17.13
CA VAL A 125 -14.75 -22.79 17.14
C VAL A 125 -15.05 -23.46 15.80
N ASN A 126 -14.77 -22.80 14.67
CA ASN A 126 -14.98 -23.37 13.35
C ASN A 126 -14.16 -24.66 13.13
N LEU A 127 -12.90 -24.66 13.58
CA LEU A 127 -12.05 -25.86 13.54
C LEU A 127 -12.56 -26.96 14.46
N PHE A 128 -13.06 -26.64 15.66
CA PHE A 128 -13.68 -27.63 16.56
C PHE A 128 -14.93 -28.28 15.93
N LEU A 129 -15.78 -27.49 15.28
CA LEU A 129 -16.97 -28.01 14.59
C LEU A 129 -16.60 -28.88 13.38
N SER A 130 -15.58 -28.48 12.61
CA SER A 130 -15.10 -29.21 11.44
C SER A 130 -14.33 -30.48 11.82
N SER A 131 -13.58 -30.45 12.93
CA SER A 131 -12.82 -31.58 13.47
C SER A 131 -13.69 -32.77 13.85
N ARG A 132 -14.99 -32.54 14.11
CA ARG A 132 -15.92 -33.63 14.41
C ARG A 132 -16.19 -34.53 13.20
N HIS A 133 -15.98 -34.02 11.98
CA HIS A 133 -16.30 -34.71 10.73
C HIS A 133 -15.06 -35.07 9.91
N THR A 134 -13.90 -34.45 10.19
CA THR A 134 -12.64 -34.66 9.45
C THR A 134 -11.44 -34.55 10.38
N ASN A 135 -10.44 -35.43 10.23
CA ASN A 135 -9.17 -35.33 10.94
C ASN A 135 -8.32 -34.22 10.32
N LEU A 136 -8.33 -33.04 10.95
CA LEU A 136 -7.54 -31.89 10.52
C LEU A 136 -6.10 -31.99 11.06
N PRO A 137 -5.07 -31.72 10.25
CA PRO A 137 -3.69 -31.67 10.71
C PRO A 137 -3.49 -30.68 11.86
N VAL A 138 -2.71 -31.05 12.87
CA VAL A 138 -2.48 -30.25 14.10
C VAL A 138 -1.97 -28.84 13.80
N TYR A 139 -1.22 -28.66 12.69
CA TYR A 139 -0.72 -27.34 12.27
C TYR A 139 -1.83 -26.29 12.05
N PHE A 140 -3.04 -26.70 11.65
CA PHE A 140 -4.17 -25.78 11.47
C PHE A 140 -4.66 -25.16 12.79
N TYR A 141 -4.38 -25.77 13.94
CA TYR A 141 -4.74 -25.22 15.26
C TYR A 141 -3.70 -24.24 15.79
N ILE A 142 -2.45 -24.31 15.32
CA ILE A 142 -1.36 -23.48 15.85
C ILE A 142 -1.64 -22.00 15.58
N VAL A 143 -2.00 -21.66 14.33
CA VAL A 143 -2.31 -20.28 13.92
C VAL A 143 -3.44 -19.66 14.76
N PRO A 144 -4.64 -20.25 14.85
CA PRO A 144 -5.75 -19.64 15.61
C PRO A 144 -5.48 -19.60 17.12
N ILE A 145 -4.70 -20.54 17.68
CA ILE A 145 -4.26 -20.46 19.08
C ILE A 145 -3.36 -19.24 19.28
N ILE A 146 -2.35 -19.03 18.43
CA ILE A 146 -1.45 -17.87 18.52
C ILE A 146 -2.24 -16.56 18.36
N VAL A 147 -3.13 -16.48 17.36
CA VAL A 147 -3.99 -15.31 17.12
C VAL A 147 -4.87 -15.01 18.33
N THR A 148 -5.47 -16.04 18.94
CA THR A 148 -6.29 -15.90 20.15
C THR A 148 -5.47 -15.38 21.33
N LEU A 149 -4.28 -15.96 21.58
CA LEU A 149 -3.40 -15.52 22.67
C LEU A 149 -2.94 -14.07 22.49
N CYS A 150 -2.56 -13.67 21.26
CA CYS A 150 -2.25 -12.28 20.95
C CYS A 150 -3.46 -11.36 21.22
N GLY A 151 -4.65 -11.76 20.81
CA GLY A 151 -5.90 -11.04 21.08
C GLY A 151 -6.15 -10.84 22.59
N ILE A 152 -5.95 -11.88 23.40
CA ILE A 152 -6.08 -11.81 24.87
C ILE A 152 -5.10 -10.76 25.43
N ILE A 153 -3.82 -10.83 25.08
CA ILE A 153 -2.80 -9.90 25.60
C ILE A 153 -3.15 -8.44 25.24
N LEU A 154 -3.53 -8.20 23.98
CA LEU A 154 -3.89 -6.87 23.48
C LEU A 154 -5.16 -6.33 24.14
N PHE A 155 -6.14 -7.20 24.42
CA PHE A 155 -7.41 -6.82 25.04
C PHE A 155 -7.27 -6.46 26.52
N PHE A 156 -6.53 -7.26 27.30
CA PHE A 156 -6.40 -7.05 28.75
C PHE A 156 -5.32 -6.01 29.12
N GLN A 157 -4.29 -5.83 28.29
CA GLN A 157 -3.16 -4.93 28.59
C GLN A 157 -2.78 -4.01 27.42
N PRO A 158 -3.70 -3.18 26.90
CA PRO A 158 -3.46 -2.35 25.72
C PRO A 158 -2.34 -1.30 25.92
N PHE A 159 -2.17 -0.79 27.14
CA PHE A 159 -1.16 0.23 27.45
C PHE A 159 0.28 -0.29 27.36
N THR A 160 0.51 -1.55 27.69
CA THR A 160 1.83 -2.20 27.56
C THR A 160 1.99 -2.78 26.15
N ALA A 161 0.92 -3.36 25.62
CA ALA A 161 0.96 -4.07 24.35
C ALA A 161 1.15 -3.15 23.14
N LYS A 162 0.76 -1.86 23.22
CA LYS A 162 0.97 -0.90 22.12
C LYS A 162 2.44 -0.76 21.69
N ASP A 163 3.38 -0.82 22.63
CA ASP A 163 4.80 -0.64 22.33
C ASP A 163 5.36 -1.89 21.67
N VAL A 164 5.01 -3.08 22.20
CA VAL A 164 5.36 -4.38 21.61
C VAL A 164 4.77 -4.51 20.20
N LEU A 165 3.51 -4.14 20.03
CA LEU A 165 2.84 -4.16 18.73
C LEU A 165 3.51 -3.22 17.73
N THR A 166 3.91 -2.03 18.19
CA THR A 166 4.63 -1.07 17.36
C THR A 166 6.01 -1.59 16.95
N MET A 167 6.74 -2.21 17.87
CA MET A 167 8.01 -2.89 17.56
C MET A 167 7.81 -4.01 16.53
N PHE A 168 6.74 -4.81 16.66
CA PHE A 168 6.42 -5.87 15.70
C PHE A 168 6.16 -5.31 14.29
N PHE A 169 5.36 -4.25 14.18
CA PHE A 169 5.15 -3.56 12.90
C PHE A 169 6.43 -2.89 12.37
N GLY A 170 7.25 -2.30 13.25
CA GLY A 170 8.54 -1.70 12.89
C GLY A 170 9.53 -2.73 12.36
N GLY A 171 9.64 -3.89 13.00
CA GLY A 171 10.46 -5.01 12.55
C GLY A 171 9.97 -5.56 11.21
N SER A 172 8.66 -5.73 11.05
CA SER A 172 8.05 -6.14 9.78
C SER A 172 8.35 -5.14 8.65
N LEU A 173 8.29 -3.84 8.95
CA LEU A 173 8.61 -2.78 8.00
C LEU A 173 10.10 -2.75 7.63
N ALA A 174 10.99 -3.05 8.59
CA ALA A 174 12.42 -3.18 8.35
C ALA A 174 12.72 -4.38 7.43
N VAL A 175 12.11 -5.54 7.68
CA VAL A 175 12.23 -6.73 6.80
C VAL A 175 11.74 -6.40 5.39
N TYR A 176 10.58 -5.76 5.26
CA TYR A 176 10.07 -5.31 3.97
C TYR A 176 11.03 -4.34 3.25
N GLY A 177 11.64 -3.40 3.98
CA GLY A 177 12.65 -2.50 3.43
C GLY A 177 13.88 -3.26 2.90
N ILE A 178 14.33 -4.30 3.60
CA ILE A 178 15.43 -5.16 3.17
C ILE A 178 15.04 -5.96 1.91
N GLU A 179 13.85 -6.56 1.89
CA GLU A 179 13.34 -7.31 0.75
C GLU A 179 13.28 -6.45 -0.53
N GLU A 180 12.79 -5.21 -0.43
CA GLU A 180 12.72 -4.26 -1.54
C GLU A 180 14.12 -3.88 -2.07
N ILE A 181 15.09 -3.69 -1.16
CA ILE A 181 16.49 -3.39 -1.54
C ILE A 181 17.14 -4.59 -2.23
N ILE A 182 16.95 -5.81 -1.71
CA ILE A 182 17.46 -7.04 -2.32
C ILE A 182 16.85 -7.24 -3.70
N ALA A 183 15.53 -7.10 -3.84
CA ALA A 183 14.83 -7.20 -5.11
C ALA A 183 15.35 -6.17 -6.13
N SER A 184 15.53 -4.92 -5.70
CA SER A 184 16.14 -3.86 -6.50
C SER A 184 17.54 -4.20 -6.99
N TRP A 185 18.37 -4.80 -6.12
CA TRP A 185 19.73 -5.18 -6.49
C TRP A 185 19.76 -6.38 -7.44
N MET A 186 18.91 -7.38 -7.22
CA MET A 186 18.77 -8.53 -8.12
C MET A 186 18.31 -8.09 -9.52
N LEU A 187 17.32 -7.19 -9.61
CA LEU A 187 16.86 -6.62 -10.89
C LEU A 187 17.94 -5.83 -11.64
N ARG A 188 18.91 -5.22 -10.92
CA ARG A 188 20.06 -4.55 -11.56
C ARG A 188 21.07 -5.54 -12.16
N ARG A 189 21.09 -6.79 -11.70
CA ARG A 189 21.95 -7.86 -12.22
C ARG A 189 21.36 -8.54 -13.46
N VAL A 190 20.05 -8.45 -13.67
CA VAL A 190 19.39 -8.98 -14.87
C VAL A 190 19.62 -8.00 -16.03
N LYS A 191 20.64 -8.27 -16.85
CA LYS A 191 20.77 -7.64 -18.17
C LYS A 191 19.69 -8.25 -19.07
N PHE A 192 18.62 -7.51 -19.34
CA PHE A 192 17.76 -7.85 -20.47
C PHE A 192 18.62 -7.75 -21.73
N GLY A 193 18.92 -8.89 -22.36
CA GLY A 193 19.33 -8.89 -23.75
C GLY A 193 18.26 -8.16 -24.56
N ARG A 194 18.66 -7.46 -25.63
CA ARG A 194 17.77 -6.64 -26.48
C ARG A 194 16.58 -7.42 -27.10
N ASP A 195 16.48 -8.72 -26.82
CA ASP A 195 15.60 -9.67 -27.49
C ASP A 195 14.62 -10.36 -26.52
N GLY A 196 14.51 -9.90 -25.26
CA GLY A 196 13.47 -10.36 -24.33
C GLY A 196 13.57 -11.83 -23.87
N LYS A 197 14.69 -12.52 -24.13
CA LYS A 197 14.91 -13.90 -23.66
C LYS A 197 15.76 -13.92 -22.38
N PHE A 198 15.33 -14.73 -21.41
CA PHE A 198 16.12 -15.04 -20.21
C PHE A 198 17.38 -15.81 -20.64
N VAL A 199 18.55 -15.19 -20.46
CA VAL A 199 19.83 -15.91 -20.60
C VAL A 199 20.03 -16.73 -19.34
N ASN A 200 19.73 -18.03 -19.43
CA ASN A 200 20.11 -18.99 -18.38
C ASN A 200 21.63 -19.09 -18.35
N GLY A 201 22.22 -18.81 -17.19
CA GLY A 201 23.65 -18.91 -16.93
C GLY A 201 24.13 -20.35 -16.78
N GLN A 202 23.87 -21.20 -17.77
CA GLN A 202 24.52 -22.50 -17.92
C GLN A 202 24.72 -22.78 -19.41
N ASP A 203 25.83 -22.31 -19.96
CA ASP A 203 26.45 -22.97 -21.10
C ASP A 203 27.97 -22.99 -20.84
N ASN A 204 28.38 -23.93 -20.00
CA ASN A 204 29.78 -24.28 -19.82
C ASN A 204 30.09 -25.42 -20.80
N THR A 205 30.66 -25.11 -21.96
CA THR A 205 31.36 -26.13 -22.75
C THR A 205 32.79 -25.65 -23.03
N PRO A 206 33.84 -26.42 -22.64
CA PRO A 206 35.21 -25.98 -22.81
C PRO A 206 35.66 -26.04 -24.27
N GLN A 207 36.45 -25.02 -24.60
CA GLN A 207 37.23 -24.84 -25.82
C GLN A 207 38.08 -26.10 -26.15
N SER A 208 37.98 -26.61 -27.37
CA SER A 208 38.97 -27.49 -28.00
C SER A 208 38.99 -27.20 -29.50
N ALA A 209 40.20 -27.06 -30.04
CA ALA A 209 40.52 -26.66 -31.40
C ALA A 209 40.00 -27.63 -32.47
N GLU A 210 39.94 -27.18 -33.75
CA GLU A 210 40.60 -27.82 -34.91
C GLU A 210 39.99 -27.41 -36.29
N ASN A 211 40.85 -26.85 -37.17
CA ASN A 211 40.87 -26.81 -38.66
C ASN A 211 39.95 -25.89 -39.53
N GLU A 212 40.48 -24.69 -39.86
CA GLU A 212 40.80 -24.12 -41.22
C GLU A 212 39.72 -23.88 -42.34
N PRO A 213 39.98 -23.05 -43.40
CA PRO A 213 39.24 -21.79 -43.64
C PRO A 213 38.70 -21.57 -45.10
N SER A 214 38.20 -20.34 -45.38
CA SER A 214 37.84 -19.71 -46.69
C SER A 214 36.33 -19.73 -47.02
N ALA A 215 35.65 -18.70 -47.58
CA ALA A 215 36.04 -17.49 -48.30
C ALA A 215 34.91 -16.41 -48.26
N VAL A 216 35.32 -15.14 -48.06
CA VAL A 216 35.04 -13.93 -48.87
C VAL A 216 33.69 -13.78 -49.62
N GLU A 217 32.89 -12.76 -49.28
CA GLU A 217 32.33 -11.73 -50.20
C GLU A 217 31.70 -10.57 -49.37
N LYS A 218 32.33 -9.38 -49.25
CA LYS A 218 32.01 -8.09 -49.93
C LYS A 218 30.51 -7.90 -50.24
N GLY A 219 29.80 -6.81 -49.94
CA GLY A 219 30.07 -5.49 -49.34
C GLY A 219 28.88 -4.55 -49.67
N THR A 220 28.86 -3.35 -49.08
CA THR A 220 28.12 -2.12 -49.55
C THR A 220 26.58 -2.21 -49.62
N LYS A 221 25.75 -1.16 -49.58
CA LYS A 221 25.75 0.27 -49.19
C LYS A 221 24.26 0.65 -49.27
N TYR A 222 23.81 1.63 -48.47
CA TYR A 222 22.49 2.25 -48.61
C TYR A 222 22.24 2.79 -50.03
N ALA A 223 21.06 2.50 -50.60
CA ALA A 223 20.21 3.35 -51.44
C ALA A 223 19.26 2.47 -52.29
N ASP A 224 17.96 2.48 -52.01
CA ASP A 224 16.97 2.92 -52.99
C ASP A 224 15.58 2.98 -52.36
N ALA A 225 14.92 4.10 -52.62
CA ALA A 225 13.51 4.32 -52.34
C ALA A 225 12.71 3.85 -53.55
N GLU A 226 11.65 3.07 -53.31
CA GLU A 226 10.57 2.93 -54.27
C GLU A 226 9.24 2.98 -53.51
N GLU A 227 8.61 4.16 -53.56
CA GLU A 227 7.23 4.41 -53.15
C GLU A 227 6.28 3.93 -54.24
N VAL A 228 5.28 3.09 -53.93
CA VAL A 228 3.86 3.11 -54.38
C VAL A 228 3.13 1.80 -54.01
N PRO A 229 1.77 1.74 -53.97
CA PRO A 229 0.79 2.64 -53.36
C PRO A 229 -0.23 1.88 -52.47
N PHE A 230 -1.06 2.64 -51.74
CA PHE A 230 -2.21 2.15 -50.95
C PHE A 230 -3.32 1.58 -51.85
N GLU A 231 -3.81 0.39 -51.52
CA GLU A 231 -5.04 -0.17 -52.09
C GLU A 231 -6.22 0.15 -51.15
N GLU A 232 -7.12 1.00 -51.65
CA GLU A 232 -8.37 1.40 -51.02
C GLU A 232 -9.41 0.30 -51.27
N VAL A 233 -9.89 -0.34 -50.20
CA VAL A 233 -11.03 -1.28 -50.29
C VAL A 233 -12.20 -0.70 -49.50
N ASP A 234 -13.06 0.01 -50.22
CA ASP A 234 -14.43 0.29 -49.83
C ASP A 234 -15.31 -0.90 -50.26
N THR A 235 -16.01 -1.51 -49.31
CA THR A 235 -17.33 -2.10 -49.56
C THR A 235 -18.19 -2.01 -48.30
N SER A 236 -18.98 -0.95 -48.24
CA SER A 236 -20.39 -0.99 -47.83
C SER A 236 -21.09 -2.26 -48.32
N ASP A 237 -21.71 -3.07 -47.45
CA ASP A 237 -23.18 -3.32 -47.49
C ASP A 237 -23.67 -4.19 -46.31
N GLY A 238 -24.87 -3.86 -45.83
CA GLY A 238 -25.94 -4.85 -45.69
C GLY A 238 -26.10 -5.67 -44.39
N LYS A 239 -26.92 -5.12 -43.49
CA LYS A 239 -27.76 -5.74 -42.43
C LYS A 239 -27.20 -5.90 -41.01
#